data_AF-A0A7L2YSQ6-F1
#
_entry.id   AF-A0A7L2YSQ6-F1
#
_cell.length_a   1.000
_cell.length_b   1.000
_cell.length_c   1.000
_cell.angle_alpha   90.00
_cell.angle_beta   90.00
_cell.angle_gamma   90.00
#
_symmetry.space_group_name_H-M   'P 1'
#
loop_
_entity.id
_entity.type
_entity.pdbx_description
1 polymer ?
#
loop_
_entity_poly.entity_id
_entity_poly.type
_entity_poly.pdbx_seq_one_letter_code
_entity_poly.pdbx_strand_id
1 'polypeptide(L)'
;MAVCRGRRLLWHGRCWYSQTESAVVPPPSPAEPLYPPVVASFTAKSKAAQRRRLEHFKQRVHAAASIEEKLRLYGQLQRPKYTVYPQTFALNADRWYQSFTKTVFVPGLPPRAAPAAAKSPGAVTPEAAKAPESAGPQAAKAAGPGAAPYLDMGQLRSLACDALLQESFYQNKKRPALYRDQEHTPGPFLTQLVSTLAAFLCSRNPLLAASSLDLNPEVNYYWHHGEEVVVHGHRKGRVDPVRFQIDDKPHLQLRVPKQLPEFVPLESNLGDVPVIEHKPSKLPLFKKQYENKVFIGSKTADPCCYGHTQFHLIPDKLKRERFVRANLEDQIEVVYRANGIASLFAWTAAQAMYQG
;
A
#
# COMPACT_ATOMS: atom_id res chain seq x y z
N MET A 1 45.13 -38.37 -62.63
CA MET A 1 46.26 -39.07 -61.99
C MET A 1 45.67 -40.10 -61.03
N ALA A 2 46.01 -41.37 -61.27
CA ALA A 2 45.68 -42.60 -60.56
C ALA A 2 45.97 -42.55 -59.03
N VAL A 3 45.63 -43.46 -58.10
CA VAL A 3 44.84 -44.71 -57.95
C VAL A 3 44.96 -45.04 -56.44
N CYS A 4 43.95 -45.69 -55.85
CA CYS A 4 44.03 -46.30 -54.51
C CYS A 4 45.14 -47.37 -54.40
N ARG A 5 45.92 -47.40 -53.31
CA ARG A 5 46.43 -48.65 -52.70
C ARG A 5 46.66 -48.49 -51.20
N GLY A 6 46.01 -49.34 -50.41
CA GLY A 6 46.35 -49.55 -49.01
C GLY A 6 47.54 -50.51 -48.84
N ARG A 7 48.09 -50.56 -47.62
CA ARG A 7 48.73 -51.72 -47.01
C ARG A 7 48.84 -51.52 -45.49
N ARG A 8 48.32 -52.48 -44.74
CA ARG A 8 48.65 -52.76 -43.32
C ARG A 8 49.97 -53.53 -43.25
N LEU A 9 50.64 -53.46 -42.09
CA LEU A 9 51.46 -54.47 -41.36
C LEU A 9 51.94 -53.73 -40.07
N LEU A 10 51.49 -54.03 -38.83
CA LEU A 10 51.95 -55.07 -37.87
C LEU A 10 53.50 -55.18 -37.79
N TRP A 11 54.23 -55.21 -36.66
CA TRP A 11 53.97 -55.39 -35.23
C TRP A 11 55.28 -55.12 -34.42
N HIS A 12 55.14 -54.76 -33.14
CA HIS A 12 56.01 -54.96 -31.95
C HIS A 12 57.44 -54.38 -31.78
N GLY A 13 57.63 -53.74 -30.62
CA GLY A 13 58.93 -53.49 -29.98
C GLY A 13 58.76 -52.90 -28.57
N ARG A 14 58.93 -53.76 -27.57
CA ARG A 14 58.82 -53.55 -26.11
C ARG A 14 59.58 -52.31 -25.58
N CYS A 15 58.99 -51.59 -24.64
CA CYS A 15 59.74 -50.89 -23.60
C CYS A 15 59.12 -51.26 -22.23
N TRP A 16 59.95 -51.76 -21.34
CA TRP A 16 59.58 -52.28 -20.03
C TRP A 16 59.42 -51.16 -19.01
N TYR A 17 58.56 -51.42 -18.04
CA TYR A 17 58.21 -50.62 -16.88
C TYR A 17 59.42 -50.20 -16.04
N SER A 18 59.43 -48.95 -15.59
CA SER A 18 59.92 -48.57 -14.27
C SER A 18 58.73 -48.09 -13.44
N GLN A 19 58.25 -48.99 -12.57
CA GLN A 19 57.41 -48.61 -11.44
C GLN A 19 58.30 -47.87 -10.44
N THR A 20 57.94 -46.64 -10.10
CA THR A 20 58.24 -46.05 -8.80
C THR A 20 56.92 -45.92 -8.06
N GLU A 21 56.74 -46.76 -7.05
CA GLU A 21 55.60 -46.75 -6.16
C GLU A 21 55.52 -45.46 -5.33
N SER A 22 54.30 -44.94 -5.29
CA SER A 22 53.60 -44.42 -4.11
C SER A 22 54.02 -43.07 -3.49
N ALA A 23 53.30 -42.02 -3.91
CA ALA A 23 52.62 -41.15 -2.96
C ALA A 23 51.11 -41.41 -3.07
N VAL A 24 50.50 -41.90 -1.99
CA VAL A 24 49.07 -42.21 -1.88
C VAL A 24 48.27 -40.92 -2.01
N VAL A 25 47.72 -40.67 -3.19
CA VAL A 25 46.61 -39.73 -3.39
C VAL A 25 45.33 -40.48 -2.99
N PRO A 26 44.50 -39.98 -2.07
CA PRO A 26 43.22 -40.63 -1.77
C PRO A 26 42.39 -40.71 -3.06
N PRO A 27 41.65 -41.82 -3.29
CA PRO A 27 40.85 -41.97 -4.51
C PRO A 27 39.87 -40.79 -4.62
N PRO A 28 39.66 -40.21 -5.82
CA PRO A 28 38.62 -39.21 -5.99
C PRO A 28 37.30 -39.86 -5.57
N SER A 29 36.68 -39.32 -4.53
CA SER A 29 35.32 -39.65 -4.14
C SER A 29 34.43 -39.64 -5.40
N PRO A 30 33.56 -40.65 -5.62
CA PRO A 30 32.71 -40.66 -6.80
C PRO A 30 31.92 -39.36 -6.83
N ALA A 31 32.11 -38.57 -7.88
CA ALA A 31 31.42 -37.29 -8.04
C ALA A 31 29.91 -37.54 -7.91
N GLU A 32 29.27 -36.86 -6.97
CA GLU A 32 27.83 -36.98 -6.77
C GLU A 32 27.10 -36.68 -8.08
N PRO A 33 26.08 -37.45 -8.47
CA PRO A 33 25.39 -37.25 -9.72
C PRO A 33 24.67 -35.89 -9.72
N LEU A 34 25.15 -34.96 -10.54
CA LEU A 34 24.54 -33.65 -10.76
C LEU A 34 23.38 -33.76 -11.75
N TYR A 35 22.19 -34.12 -11.24
CA TYR A 35 20.97 -34.12 -12.04
C TYR A 35 20.52 -32.69 -12.39
N PRO A 36 19.92 -32.48 -13.59
CA PRO A 36 19.33 -31.19 -13.91
C PRO A 36 18.12 -30.90 -13.01
N PRO A 37 17.82 -29.61 -12.75
CA PRO A 37 16.66 -29.24 -11.95
C PRO A 37 15.36 -29.65 -12.65
N VAL A 38 14.40 -30.17 -11.89
CA VAL A 38 13.07 -30.56 -12.40
C VAL A 38 12.23 -29.30 -12.64
N VAL A 39 12.39 -28.70 -13.81
CA VAL A 39 11.68 -27.46 -14.21
C VAL A 39 11.06 -27.58 -15.59
N ALA A 40 9.86 -27.05 -15.77
CA ALA A 40 9.15 -27.06 -17.05
C ALA A 40 9.90 -26.25 -18.13
N SER A 41 9.84 -26.62 -19.41
CA SER A 41 10.50 -25.85 -20.49
C SER A 41 10.07 -24.36 -20.55
N PHE A 42 10.95 -23.45 -20.98
CA PHE A 42 10.66 -22.00 -21.05
C PHE A 42 9.89 -21.57 -22.31
N THR A 43 10.23 -22.13 -23.48
CA THR A 43 9.76 -21.68 -24.80
C THR A 43 8.50 -22.40 -25.29
N ALA A 44 8.10 -23.49 -24.63
CA ALA A 44 6.93 -24.26 -25.06
C ALA A 44 5.62 -23.48 -24.94
N LYS A 45 4.64 -23.87 -25.77
CA LYS A 45 3.26 -23.36 -25.75
C LYS A 45 2.40 -24.18 -24.77
N SER A 46 2.76 -24.16 -23.49
CA SER A 46 2.03 -24.86 -22.41
C SER A 46 1.74 -23.96 -21.20
N LYS A 47 0.80 -24.37 -20.34
CA LYS A 47 0.50 -23.66 -19.08
C LYS A 47 1.71 -23.64 -18.13
N ALA A 48 2.46 -24.73 -18.06
CA ALA A 48 3.67 -24.82 -17.24
C ALA A 48 4.78 -23.87 -17.72
N ALA A 49 4.97 -23.76 -19.04
CA ALA A 49 5.92 -22.80 -19.61
C ALA A 49 5.49 -21.35 -19.37
N GLN A 50 4.18 -21.05 -19.39
CA GLN A 50 3.65 -19.73 -19.04
C GLN A 50 3.95 -19.36 -17.57
N ARG A 51 3.77 -20.30 -16.64
CA ARG A 51 4.12 -20.10 -15.22
C ARG A 51 5.62 -19.84 -15.04
N ARG A 52 6.48 -20.62 -15.68
CA ARG A 52 7.95 -20.41 -15.64
C ARG A 52 8.36 -19.04 -16.19
N ARG A 53 7.72 -18.56 -17.27
CA ARG A 53 7.99 -17.20 -17.78
C ARG A 53 7.58 -16.11 -16.79
N LEU A 54 6.47 -16.31 -16.07
CA LEU A 54 6.00 -15.40 -15.03
C LEU A 54 6.94 -15.41 -13.82
N GLU A 55 7.41 -16.57 -13.38
CA GLU A 55 8.42 -16.71 -12.32
C GLU A 55 9.73 -15.99 -12.69
N HIS A 56 10.24 -16.18 -13.90
CA HIS A 56 11.42 -15.48 -14.37
C HIS A 56 11.21 -13.95 -14.44
N PHE A 57 10.01 -13.50 -14.80
CA PHE A 57 9.67 -12.08 -14.73
C PHE A 57 9.67 -11.56 -13.28
N LYS A 58 9.08 -12.30 -12.33
CA LYS A 58 9.14 -11.96 -10.89
C LYS A 58 10.58 -11.90 -10.39
N GLN A 59 11.41 -12.88 -10.74
CA GLN A 59 12.84 -12.89 -10.40
C GLN A 59 13.56 -11.65 -10.93
N ARG A 60 13.27 -11.23 -12.17
CA ARG A 60 13.81 -9.98 -12.73
C ARG A 60 13.37 -8.74 -11.94
N VAL A 61 12.13 -8.69 -11.47
CA VAL A 61 11.64 -7.61 -10.62
C VAL A 61 12.33 -7.63 -9.26
N HIS A 62 12.48 -8.80 -8.63
CA HIS A 62 13.20 -8.93 -7.37
C HIS A 62 14.70 -8.57 -7.47
N ALA A 63 15.33 -8.86 -8.61
CA ALA A 63 16.73 -8.56 -8.87
C ALA A 63 17.00 -7.09 -9.25
N ALA A 64 15.96 -6.28 -9.51
CA ALA A 64 16.13 -4.87 -9.85
C ALA A 64 16.69 -4.09 -8.64
N ALA A 65 17.70 -3.26 -8.90
CA ALA A 65 18.46 -2.58 -7.86
C ALA A 65 17.74 -1.36 -7.28
N SER A 66 16.93 -0.67 -8.09
CA SER A 66 16.18 0.53 -7.69
C SER A 66 14.67 0.32 -7.67
N ILE A 67 13.98 1.06 -6.80
CA ILE A 67 12.51 1.09 -6.73
C ILE A 67 11.91 1.60 -8.04
N GLU A 68 12.54 2.59 -8.68
CA GLU A 68 12.09 3.15 -9.95
C GLU A 68 12.09 2.10 -11.07
N GLU A 69 13.12 1.26 -11.12
CA GLU A 69 13.17 0.12 -12.05
C GLU A 69 12.09 -0.92 -11.74
N LYS A 70 11.86 -1.24 -10.47
CA LYS A 70 10.77 -2.15 -10.05
C LYS A 70 9.41 -1.62 -10.50
N LEU A 71 9.12 -0.34 -10.24
CA LEU A 71 7.87 0.31 -10.65
C LEU A 71 7.73 0.36 -12.18
N ARG A 72 8.83 0.63 -12.91
CA ARG A 72 8.84 0.62 -14.38
C ARG A 72 8.52 -0.77 -14.94
N LEU A 73 9.14 -1.82 -14.40
CA LEU A 73 8.87 -3.20 -14.81
C LEU A 73 7.41 -3.59 -14.50
N TYR A 74 6.92 -3.20 -13.32
CA TYR A 74 5.54 -3.44 -12.89
C TYR A 74 4.52 -2.75 -13.81
N GLY A 75 4.80 -1.52 -14.22
CA GLY A 75 3.93 -0.72 -15.09
C GLY A 75 4.01 -1.04 -16.59
N GLN A 76 5.03 -1.81 -17.03
CA GLN A 76 5.35 -1.99 -18.46
C GLN A 76 4.21 -2.59 -19.29
N LEU A 77 3.49 -3.57 -18.74
CA LEU A 77 2.44 -4.29 -19.48
C LEU A 77 1.08 -3.63 -19.28
N GLN A 78 0.64 -2.86 -20.27
CA GLN A 78 -0.69 -2.27 -20.31
C GLN A 78 -1.71 -3.26 -20.89
N ARG A 79 -2.76 -3.54 -20.12
CA ARG A 79 -3.88 -4.42 -20.49
C ARG A 79 -5.18 -3.81 -19.96
N PRO A 80 -6.36 -4.24 -20.45
CA PRO A 80 -7.63 -3.80 -19.89
C PRO A 80 -7.69 -4.10 -18.39
N LYS A 81 -7.99 -3.07 -17.60
CA LYS A 81 -8.07 -3.09 -16.14
C LYS A 81 -9.35 -2.37 -15.69
N TYR A 82 -9.95 -2.82 -14.60
CA TYR A 82 -11.11 -2.14 -14.01
C TYR A 82 -10.65 -0.86 -13.32
N THR A 83 -11.28 0.26 -13.66
CA THR A 83 -11.06 1.52 -12.93
C THR A 83 -12.01 1.57 -11.75
N VAL A 84 -11.46 1.50 -10.54
CA VAL A 84 -12.19 1.58 -9.27
C VAL A 84 -12.22 3.04 -8.84
N TYR A 85 -13.44 3.58 -8.70
CA TYR A 85 -13.66 4.97 -8.29
C TYR A 85 -13.97 5.01 -6.79
N PRO A 86 -13.13 5.61 -5.93
CA PRO A 86 -13.42 5.72 -4.50
C PRO A 86 -14.76 6.40 -4.22
N GLN A 87 -15.01 7.52 -4.90
CA GLN A 87 -16.27 8.26 -4.85
C GLN A 87 -17.27 7.71 -5.89
N THR A 88 -17.90 6.59 -5.57
CA THR A 88 -18.85 5.89 -6.45
C THR A 88 -20.30 6.06 -6.03
N PHE A 89 -21.23 5.98 -6.99
CA PHE A 89 -22.69 5.95 -6.76
C PHE A 89 -23.24 4.51 -6.69
N ALA A 90 -22.38 3.50 -6.79
CA ALA A 90 -22.79 2.10 -6.84
C ALA A 90 -23.34 1.63 -5.48
N LEU A 91 -24.44 0.87 -5.52
CA LEU A 91 -25.08 0.33 -4.33
C LEU A 91 -24.20 -0.76 -3.68
N ASN A 92 -24.11 -0.75 -2.35
CA ASN A 92 -23.35 -1.72 -1.55
C ASN A 92 -21.88 -1.87 -2.00
N ALA A 93 -21.28 -0.81 -2.52
CA ALA A 93 -19.91 -0.82 -3.07
C ALA A 93 -18.85 -1.18 -2.02
N ASP A 94 -19.12 -0.92 -0.74
CA ASP A 94 -18.22 -1.23 0.37
C ASP A 94 -17.86 -2.72 0.41
N ARG A 95 -18.83 -3.63 0.28
CA ARG A 95 -18.61 -5.09 0.26
C ARG A 95 -17.80 -5.53 -0.96
N TRP A 96 -18.06 -4.93 -2.12
CA TRP A 96 -17.30 -5.22 -3.34
C TRP A 96 -15.85 -4.78 -3.19
N TYR A 97 -15.61 -3.60 -2.63
CA TYR A 97 -14.27 -3.07 -2.44
C TYR A 97 -13.50 -3.90 -1.41
N GLN A 98 -14.13 -4.28 -0.30
CA GLN A 98 -13.57 -5.23 0.66
C GLN A 98 -13.10 -6.53 -0.01
N SER A 99 -13.92 -7.07 -0.92
CA SER A 99 -13.56 -8.26 -1.68
C SER A 99 -12.34 -8.02 -2.60
N PHE A 100 -12.34 -6.92 -3.37
CA PHE A 100 -11.25 -6.59 -4.31
C PHE A 100 -9.91 -6.30 -3.62
N THR A 101 -9.96 -5.71 -2.42
CA THR A 101 -8.77 -5.31 -1.65
C THR A 101 -8.41 -6.31 -0.56
N LYS A 102 -9.23 -7.36 -0.37
CA LYS A 102 -9.10 -8.34 0.72
C LYS A 102 -9.02 -7.67 2.10
N THR A 103 -9.93 -6.74 2.37
CA THR A 103 -10.00 -5.99 3.63
C THR A 103 -11.26 -6.32 4.43
N VAL A 104 -11.19 -6.10 5.74
CA VAL A 104 -12.31 -6.28 6.68
C VAL A 104 -12.63 -4.93 7.31
N PHE A 105 -13.92 -4.59 7.35
CA PHE A 105 -14.39 -3.40 8.04
C PHE A 105 -14.75 -3.73 9.49
N VAL A 106 -14.12 -3.03 10.44
CA VAL A 106 -14.43 -3.12 11.87
C VAL A 106 -15.06 -1.79 12.31
N PRO A 107 -16.27 -1.80 12.91
CA PRO A 107 -16.90 -0.59 13.38
C PRO A 107 -16.17 0.00 14.60
N GLY A 108 -16.08 1.33 14.65
CA GLY A 108 -15.43 2.06 15.74
C GLY A 108 -13.99 2.47 15.44
N LEU A 109 -13.28 2.93 16.47
CA LEU A 109 -11.87 3.32 16.40
C LEU A 109 -10.98 2.18 16.89
N PRO A 110 -9.73 2.08 16.40
CA PRO A 110 -8.79 1.07 16.89
C PRO A 110 -8.52 1.26 18.39
N PRO A 111 -8.20 0.17 19.13
CA PRO A 111 -7.78 0.29 20.52
C PRO A 111 -6.55 1.19 20.60
N ARG A 112 -6.48 2.02 21.64
CA ARG A 112 -5.31 2.87 21.87
C ARG A 112 -4.09 1.96 22.02
N ALA A 113 -3.11 2.13 21.13
CA ALA A 113 -1.85 1.43 21.25
C ALA A 113 -1.29 1.65 22.66
N ALA A 114 -1.00 0.57 23.38
CA ALA A 114 -0.28 0.68 24.64
C ALA A 114 1.02 1.43 24.35
N PRO A 115 1.41 2.43 25.18
CA PRO A 115 2.70 3.08 24.99
C PRO A 115 3.74 1.98 24.97
N ALA A 116 4.54 1.93 23.90
CA ALA A 116 5.59 0.93 23.74
C ALA A 116 6.39 0.91 25.04
N ALA A 117 6.17 -0.12 25.86
CA ALA A 117 6.89 -0.30 27.09
C ALA A 117 8.36 -0.28 26.71
N ALA A 118 9.10 0.67 27.27
CA ALA A 118 10.54 0.73 27.14
C ALA A 118 11.07 -0.67 27.50
N LYS A 119 11.42 -1.46 26.47
CA LYS A 119 12.15 -2.71 26.64
C LYS A 119 13.58 -2.34 27.02
N SER A 120 13.77 -1.89 28.25
CA SER A 120 15.05 -2.05 28.95
C SER A 120 15.02 -3.45 29.58
N PRO A 121 15.98 -4.34 29.25
CA PRO A 121 16.07 -5.63 29.90
C PRO A 121 16.60 -5.42 31.33
N GLY A 122 15.82 -5.90 32.31
CA GLY A 122 16.30 -6.06 33.69
C GLY A 122 15.85 -4.97 34.66
N ALA A 123 14.69 -5.15 35.28
CA ALA A 123 14.45 -4.69 36.64
C ALA A 123 13.37 -5.58 37.27
N VAL A 124 13.83 -6.50 38.10
CA VAL A 124 13.03 -7.35 38.98
C VAL A 124 12.38 -6.47 40.04
N THR A 125 11.07 -6.63 40.26
CA THR A 125 10.37 -6.15 41.48
C THR A 125 10.49 -7.23 42.56
N PRO A 126 10.70 -6.83 43.82
CA PRO A 126 9.62 -6.97 44.82
C PRO A 126 9.55 -5.75 45.76
N GLU A 127 8.37 -5.20 46.04
CA GLU A 127 7.41 -5.55 47.12
C GLU A 127 7.67 -4.81 48.46
N ALA A 128 6.66 -3.99 48.81
CA ALA A 128 6.22 -3.45 50.11
C ALA A 128 7.19 -3.23 51.30
N ALA A 129 7.29 -1.97 51.76
CA ALA A 129 7.31 -1.62 53.18
C ALA A 129 6.86 -0.15 53.46
N LYS A 130 6.16 0.00 54.58
CA LYS A 130 5.46 1.14 55.22
C LYS A 130 6.14 2.52 55.28
N ALA A 131 5.26 3.54 55.40
CA ALA A 131 5.50 4.93 55.83
C ALA A 131 5.98 5.06 57.29
N PRO A 132 6.51 6.25 57.71
CA PRO A 132 5.63 7.27 58.29
C PRO A 132 5.97 8.75 57.96
N GLU A 133 5.06 9.62 58.40
CA GLU A 133 4.92 11.08 58.18
C GLU A 133 5.91 11.97 58.95
N SER A 134 6.23 13.17 58.42
CA SER A 134 5.84 14.48 59.03
C SER A 134 6.55 15.72 58.40
N ALA A 135 5.76 16.79 58.22
CA ALA A 135 6.02 18.25 58.18
C ALA A 135 7.25 18.79 57.38
N GLY A 136 7.10 19.62 56.34
CA GLY A 136 6.58 21.00 56.33
C GLY A 136 7.21 21.79 55.14
N PRO A 137 6.73 23.00 54.79
CA PRO A 137 6.58 23.43 53.40
C PRO A 137 7.67 24.40 52.93
N GLN A 138 8.29 24.15 51.76
CA GLN A 138 9.01 25.18 51.02
C GLN A 138 8.85 25.06 49.50
N ALA A 139 8.64 26.22 48.90
CA ALA A 139 8.40 26.46 47.50
C ALA A 139 9.63 26.16 46.65
N ALA A 140 9.45 25.32 45.63
CA ALA A 140 10.11 25.41 44.35
C ALA A 140 9.27 24.62 43.35
N LYS A 141 8.58 25.32 42.44
CA LYS A 141 7.94 24.72 41.26
C LYS A 141 9.05 24.24 40.32
N ALA A 142 9.66 23.10 40.65
CA ALA A 142 10.47 22.34 39.72
C ALA A 142 9.52 21.58 38.79
N ALA A 143 9.62 21.88 37.50
CA ALA A 143 8.90 21.16 36.46
C ALA A 143 9.27 19.66 36.55
N GLY A 144 8.30 18.83 36.92
CA GLY A 144 8.42 17.38 36.88
C GLY A 144 8.60 16.90 35.43
N PRO A 145 9.31 15.78 35.22
CA PRO A 145 9.55 15.25 33.89
C PRO A 145 8.25 14.69 33.32
N GLY A 146 7.83 15.20 32.15
CA GLY A 146 6.83 14.52 31.31
C GLY A 146 5.37 14.95 31.47
N ALA A 147 5.06 16.20 31.83
CA ALA A 147 3.70 16.72 31.65
C ALA A 147 3.42 16.90 30.15
N ALA A 148 2.52 16.08 29.58
CA ALA A 148 2.02 16.28 28.23
C ALA A 148 1.51 17.74 28.11
N PRO A 149 1.90 18.48 27.06
CA PRO A 149 1.50 19.88 26.92
C PRO A 149 -0.04 19.97 26.97
N TYR A 150 -0.57 20.75 27.91
CA TYR A 150 -2.02 20.92 28.11
C TYR A 150 -2.68 21.40 26.82
N LEU A 151 -3.66 20.66 26.27
CA LEU A 151 -4.35 21.03 25.02
C LEU A 151 -5.50 21.98 25.31
N ASP A 152 -5.36 23.23 24.86
CA ASP A 152 -6.42 24.22 24.96
C ASP A 152 -7.49 23.96 23.89
N MET A 153 -8.51 23.19 24.29
CA MET A 153 -9.67 22.88 23.45
C MET A 153 -10.50 24.14 23.12
N GLY A 154 -10.45 25.18 23.95
CA GLY A 154 -11.16 26.44 23.70
C GLY A 154 -10.60 27.18 22.49
N GLN A 155 -9.27 27.27 22.41
CA GLN A 155 -8.58 27.86 21.26
C GLN A 155 -8.79 27.06 19.97
N LEU A 156 -8.74 25.72 20.04
CA LEU A 156 -9.02 24.88 18.86
C LEU A 156 -10.44 25.08 18.35
N ARG A 157 -11.41 25.19 19.27
CA ARG A 157 -12.80 25.46 18.92
C ARG A 157 -12.96 26.84 18.28
N SER A 158 -12.31 27.89 18.81
CA SER A 158 -12.40 29.22 18.22
C SER A 158 -11.81 29.23 16.81
N LEU A 159 -10.63 28.64 16.60
CA LEU A 159 -10.01 28.54 15.26
C LEU A 159 -10.90 27.81 14.25
N ALA A 160 -11.55 26.72 14.67
CA ALA A 160 -12.48 25.99 13.81
C ALA A 160 -13.74 26.80 13.47
N CYS A 161 -14.31 27.51 14.46
CA CYS A 161 -15.44 28.40 14.25
C CYS A 161 -15.09 29.59 13.34
N ASP A 162 -13.90 30.18 13.53
CA ASP A 162 -13.43 31.31 12.73
C ASP A 162 -13.27 30.90 11.26
N ALA A 163 -12.64 29.76 10.99
CA ALA A 163 -12.53 29.20 9.64
C ALA A 163 -13.92 28.90 9.02
N LEU A 164 -14.85 28.37 9.83
CA LEU A 164 -16.21 28.07 9.37
C LEU A 164 -16.97 29.35 9.00
N LEU A 165 -16.97 30.35 9.88
CA LEU A 165 -17.67 31.62 9.68
C LEU A 165 -17.04 32.44 8.55
N GLN A 166 -15.72 32.38 8.42
CA GLN A 166 -15.00 33.04 7.33
C GLN A 166 -15.56 32.58 5.98
N GLU A 167 -15.60 31.26 5.75
CA GLU A 167 -15.92 30.72 4.44
C GLU A 167 -17.44 30.65 4.15
N SER A 168 -18.26 30.60 5.21
CA SER A 168 -19.73 30.53 5.11
C SER A 168 -20.44 31.88 5.12
N PHE A 169 -19.90 32.87 5.83
CA PHE A 169 -20.59 34.14 6.08
C PHE A 169 -19.75 35.38 5.72
N TYR A 170 -18.51 35.50 6.22
CA TYR A 170 -17.75 36.74 6.07
C TYR A 170 -17.17 36.95 4.68
N GLN A 171 -16.79 35.87 3.98
CA GLN A 171 -16.23 35.98 2.65
C GLN A 171 -17.35 36.25 1.63
N ASN A 172 -17.26 37.41 0.97
CA ASN A 172 -18.19 37.79 -0.08
C ASN A 172 -17.97 36.91 -1.33
N LYS A 173 -18.82 35.89 -1.44
CA LYS A 173 -18.76 34.85 -2.46
C LYS A 173 -19.88 35.00 -3.46
N LYS A 174 -19.58 34.80 -4.75
CA LYS A 174 -20.63 34.69 -5.77
C LYS A 174 -21.42 33.40 -5.55
N ARG A 175 -22.66 33.36 -6.07
CA ARG A 175 -23.43 32.11 -6.04
C ARG A 175 -22.67 31.03 -6.81
N PRO A 176 -22.46 29.84 -6.22
CA PRO A 176 -21.80 28.75 -6.91
C PRO A 176 -22.61 28.29 -8.11
N ALA A 177 -21.91 27.76 -9.11
CA ALA A 177 -22.55 27.06 -10.22
C ALA A 177 -23.15 25.73 -9.72
N LEU A 178 -24.20 25.27 -10.40
CA LEU A 178 -24.87 24.01 -10.09
C LEU A 178 -23.84 22.86 -10.08
N TYR A 179 -23.83 22.05 -9.01
CA TYR A 179 -22.86 20.97 -8.75
C TYR A 179 -21.43 21.40 -8.36
N ARG A 180 -21.22 22.67 -8.00
CA ARG A 180 -19.91 23.18 -7.56
C ARG A 180 -19.98 23.89 -6.22
N ASP A 181 -21.00 23.62 -5.41
CA ASP A 181 -21.12 24.22 -4.08
C ASP A 181 -19.96 23.77 -3.20
N GLN A 182 -19.60 22.50 -3.30
CA GLN A 182 -18.49 21.89 -2.59
C GLN A 182 -17.15 22.59 -2.87
N GLU A 183 -16.87 22.93 -4.12
CA GLU A 183 -15.63 23.63 -4.51
C GLU A 183 -15.60 25.05 -3.95
N HIS A 184 -16.76 25.62 -3.66
CA HIS A 184 -16.92 27.03 -3.32
C HIS A 184 -16.83 27.31 -1.81
N THR A 185 -17.48 26.49 -0.97
CA THR A 185 -17.51 26.72 0.50
C THR A 185 -16.79 25.60 1.26
N PRO A 186 -17.19 24.31 1.17
CA PRO A 186 -16.54 23.23 1.92
C PRO A 186 -15.06 23.01 1.58
N GLY A 187 -14.65 23.15 0.32
CA GLY A 187 -13.25 22.96 -0.10
C GLY A 187 -12.28 23.95 0.55
N PRO A 188 -12.46 25.27 0.33
CA PRO A 188 -11.65 26.29 0.97
C PRO A 188 -11.67 26.22 2.51
N PHE A 189 -12.85 25.96 3.10
CA PHE A 189 -13.00 25.72 4.54
C PHE A 189 -12.11 24.59 5.03
N LEU A 190 -12.14 23.44 4.36
CA LEU A 190 -11.33 22.28 4.74
C LEU A 190 -9.83 22.58 4.61
N THR A 191 -9.40 23.29 3.57
CA THR A 191 -8.01 23.73 3.39
C THR A 191 -7.56 24.64 4.53
N GLN A 192 -8.38 25.64 4.89
CA GLN A 192 -8.06 26.57 5.96
C GLN A 192 -8.03 25.86 7.32
N LEU A 193 -9.03 25.01 7.59
CA LEU A 193 -9.12 24.25 8.83
C LEU A 193 -7.89 23.35 9.03
N VAL A 194 -7.52 22.55 8.03
CA VAL A 194 -6.37 21.64 8.15
C VAL A 194 -5.06 22.42 8.27
N SER A 195 -4.88 23.50 7.51
CA SER A 195 -3.66 24.32 7.59
C SER A 195 -3.50 24.97 8.97
N THR A 196 -4.58 25.54 9.52
CA THR A 196 -4.56 26.18 10.85
C THR A 196 -4.36 25.17 11.97
N LEU A 197 -5.03 24.02 11.91
CA LEU A 197 -4.86 22.94 12.89
C LEU A 197 -3.44 22.35 12.83
N ALA A 198 -2.90 22.10 11.63
CA ALA A 198 -1.54 21.58 11.47
C ALA A 198 -0.49 22.56 12.05
N ALA A 199 -0.65 23.86 11.77
CA ALA A 199 0.23 24.90 12.31
C ALA A 199 0.13 25.03 13.84
N PHE A 200 -1.07 24.91 14.42
CA PHE A 200 -1.23 24.97 15.87
C PHE A 200 -0.64 23.73 16.57
N LEU A 201 -0.86 22.55 15.99
CA LEU A 201 -0.45 21.27 16.56
C LEU A 201 1.04 20.94 16.35
N CYS A 202 1.74 21.65 15.45
CA CYS A 202 3.17 21.40 15.18
C CYS A 202 4.06 21.59 16.42
N SER A 203 3.69 22.51 17.31
CA SER A 203 4.38 22.77 18.58
C SER A 203 4.37 21.56 19.54
N ARG A 204 3.38 20.68 19.39
CA ARG A 204 3.18 19.50 20.25
C ARG A 204 3.61 18.21 19.57
N ASN A 205 3.43 18.16 18.24
CA ASN A 205 3.79 17.02 17.44
C ASN A 205 4.89 17.43 16.45
N PRO A 206 6.17 17.17 16.77
CA PRO A 206 7.28 17.53 15.89
C PRO A 206 7.23 16.81 14.54
N LEU A 207 6.51 15.68 14.46
CA LEU A 207 6.29 14.96 13.21
C LEU A 207 5.43 15.78 12.23
N LEU A 208 4.46 16.55 12.74
CA LEU A 208 3.67 17.48 11.91
C LEU A 208 4.50 18.70 11.47
N ALA A 209 5.47 19.15 12.28
CA ALA A 209 6.36 20.24 11.89
C ALA A 209 7.25 19.86 10.70
N ALA A 210 7.67 18.60 10.60
CA ALA A 210 8.43 18.04 9.48
C ALA A 210 7.55 17.46 8.36
N SER A 211 6.23 17.65 8.43
CA SER A 211 5.29 17.09 7.44
C SER A 211 5.16 17.98 6.20
N SER A 212 4.72 17.36 5.11
CA SER A 212 4.34 18.02 3.88
C SER A 212 2.82 17.97 3.72
N LEU A 213 2.19 19.13 3.50
CA LEU A 213 0.76 19.25 3.22
C LEU A 213 0.58 19.49 1.71
N ASP A 214 0.00 18.52 1.01
CA ASP A 214 -0.31 18.68 -0.42
C ASP A 214 -1.77 19.05 -0.63
N LEU A 215 -2.01 19.92 -1.62
CA LEU A 215 -3.35 20.35 -2.06
C LEU A 215 -3.73 19.60 -3.34
N ASN A 216 -4.87 18.91 -3.33
CA ASN A 216 -5.38 18.11 -4.45
C ASN A 216 -4.34 17.17 -5.10
N PRO A 217 -3.57 16.38 -4.32
CA PRO A 217 -2.59 15.46 -4.88
C PRO A 217 -3.29 14.30 -5.59
N GLU A 218 -2.60 13.68 -6.54
CA GLU A 218 -3.05 12.43 -7.15
C GLU A 218 -2.52 11.23 -6.37
N VAL A 219 -3.37 10.25 -6.10
CA VAL A 219 -2.98 8.98 -5.48
C VAL A 219 -3.46 7.85 -6.37
N ASN A 220 -2.53 7.04 -6.86
CA ASN A 220 -2.81 6.01 -7.85
C ASN A 220 -2.23 4.68 -7.41
N TYR A 221 -2.96 3.60 -7.63
CA TYR A 221 -2.46 2.25 -7.34
C TYR A 221 -3.00 1.22 -8.35
N TYR A 222 -2.10 0.34 -8.79
CA TYR A 222 -2.36 -0.74 -9.73
C TYR A 222 -2.09 -2.10 -9.08
N TRP A 223 -3.03 -3.03 -9.15
CA TRP A 223 -2.85 -4.38 -8.60
C TRP A 223 -3.67 -5.44 -9.34
N HIS A 224 -3.35 -6.71 -9.04
CA HIS A 224 -4.07 -7.87 -9.54
C HIS A 224 -4.80 -8.55 -8.38
N HIS A 225 -6.04 -8.95 -8.60
CA HIS A 225 -6.80 -9.73 -7.61
C HIS A 225 -7.74 -10.70 -8.31
N GLY A 226 -7.49 -12.00 -8.14
CA GLY A 226 -8.25 -13.07 -8.80
C GLY A 226 -7.89 -13.29 -10.27
N GLU A 227 -8.49 -14.34 -10.84
CA GLU A 227 -8.31 -14.76 -12.23
C GLU A 227 -9.67 -14.95 -12.90
N GLU A 228 -9.79 -14.61 -14.18
CA GLU A 228 -10.99 -14.85 -14.97
C GLU A 228 -10.66 -15.67 -16.22
N VAL A 229 -11.59 -16.52 -16.63
CA VAL A 229 -11.53 -17.19 -17.93
C VAL A 229 -12.21 -16.30 -18.97
N VAL A 230 -11.49 -15.99 -20.04
CA VAL A 230 -12.01 -15.19 -21.14
C VAL A 230 -13.16 -15.95 -21.83
N VAL A 231 -14.35 -15.35 -21.85
CA VAL A 231 -15.58 -16.00 -22.35
C VAL A 231 -15.71 -15.88 -23.88
N HIS A 232 -15.35 -14.73 -24.45
CA HIS A 232 -15.57 -14.39 -25.86
C HIS A 232 -14.28 -13.87 -26.53
N GLY A 233 -14.23 -13.94 -27.86
CA GLY A 233 -13.12 -13.47 -28.68
C GLY A 233 -12.00 -14.49 -28.89
N HIS A 234 -10.95 -14.10 -29.61
CA HIS A 234 -9.84 -14.97 -30.02
C HIS A 234 -9.03 -15.57 -28.85
N ARG A 235 -9.16 -15.02 -27.63
CA ARG A 235 -8.49 -15.50 -26.41
C ARG A 235 -9.40 -16.38 -25.54
N LYS A 236 -10.55 -16.82 -26.07
CA LYS A 236 -11.52 -17.66 -25.34
C LYS A 236 -10.84 -18.87 -24.68
N GLY A 237 -11.24 -19.15 -23.44
CA GLY A 237 -10.73 -20.28 -22.66
C GLY A 237 -9.36 -20.07 -22.01
N ARG A 238 -8.70 -18.93 -22.25
CA ARG A 238 -7.46 -18.58 -21.55
C ARG A 238 -7.77 -17.98 -20.19
N VAL A 239 -6.94 -18.31 -19.22
CA VAL A 239 -6.95 -17.72 -17.87
C VAL A 239 -6.15 -16.42 -17.91
N ASP A 240 -6.79 -15.32 -17.52
CA ASP A 240 -6.20 -14.00 -17.41
C ASP A 240 -6.37 -13.46 -15.98
N PRO A 241 -5.36 -12.80 -15.41
CA PRO A 241 -5.51 -12.16 -14.10
C PRO A 241 -6.42 -10.94 -14.23
N VAL A 242 -7.25 -10.72 -13.22
CA VAL A 242 -8.10 -9.53 -13.13
C VAL A 242 -7.27 -8.38 -12.59
N ARG A 243 -7.28 -7.26 -13.32
CA ARG A 243 -6.47 -6.08 -13.05
C ARG A 243 -7.35 -4.94 -12.58
N PHE A 244 -6.88 -4.20 -11.59
CA PHE A 244 -7.56 -3.05 -11.03
C PHE A 244 -6.62 -1.84 -10.99
N GLN A 245 -7.21 -0.66 -11.13
CA GLN A 245 -6.56 0.63 -10.94
C GLN A 245 -7.48 1.52 -10.11
N ILE A 246 -6.95 2.12 -9.06
CA ILE A 246 -7.59 3.25 -8.37
C ILE A 246 -6.85 4.50 -8.81
N ASP A 247 -7.63 5.48 -9.28
CA ASP A 247 -7.15 6.83 -9.56
C ASP A 247 -7.94 7.78 -8.65
N ASP A 248 -7.30 8.19 -7.56
CA ASP A 248 -7.90 8.98 -6.49
C ASP A 248 -7.30 10.38 -6.42
N LYS A 249 -8.10 11.33 -5.93
CA LYS A 249 -7.73 12.74 -5.77
C LYS A 249 -8.29 13.26 -4.44
N PRO A 250 -7.63 12.95 -3.30
CA PRO A 250 -7.98 13.57 -2.04
C PRO A 250 -7.89 15.10 -2.13
N HIS A 251 -8.68 15.81 -1.34
CA HIS A 251 -8.64 17.27 -1.29
C HIS A 251 -7.33 17.76 -0.65
N LEU A 252 -6.91 17.07 0.42
CA LEU A 252 -5.65 17.32 1.11
C LEU A 252 -5.02 16.00 1.54
N GLN A 253 -3.70 15.97 1.63
CA GLN A 253 -3.00 14.89 2.33
C GLN A 253 -1.82 15.43 3.13
N LEU A 254 -1.58 14.80 4.27
CA LEU A 254 -0.40 15.01 5.09
C LEU A 254 0.56 13.84 4.89
N ARG A 255 1.77 14.12 4.41
CA ARG A 255 2.87 13.16 4.28
C ARG A 255 3.98 13.48 5.26
N VAL A 256 4.65 12.44 5.72
CA VAL A 256 5.59 12.50 6.83
C VAL A 256 6.83 11.65 6.52
N PRO A 257 7.99 11.98 7.10
CA PRO A 257 9.23 11.27 6.81
C PRO A 257 9.36 9.93 7.55
N LYS A 258 8.53 9.68 8.58
CA LYS A 258 8.58 8.47 9.41
C LYS A 258 7.24 7.74 9.39
N GLN A 259 7.30 6.41 9.35
CA GLN A 259 6.12 5.56 9.40
C GLN A 259 5.40 5.71 10.74
N LEU A 260 4.07 5.71 10.69
CA LEU A 260 3.22 5.69 11.89
C LEU A 260 3.27 4.32 12.59
N PRO A 261 3.07 4.27 13.91
CA PRO A 261 3.03 3.01 14.65
C PRO A 261 1.84 2.15 14.19
N GLU A 262 2.00 0.84 14.24
CA GLU A 262 0.91 -0.11 13.99
C GLU A 262 -0.16 0.00 15.08
N PHE A 263 -1.43 -0.15 14.69
CA PHE A 263 -2.55 -0.20 15.63
C PHE A 263 -2.80 -1.61 16.15
N VAL A 264 -2.62 -2.60 15.29
CA VAL A 264 -2.88 -4.02 15.56
C VAL A 264 -1.73 -4.83 14.97
N PRO A 265 -1.24 -5.87 15.67
CA PRO A 265 -0.20 -6.75 15.15
C PRO A 265 -0.58 -7.41 13.82
N LEU A 266 0.42 -7.70 12.98
CA LEU A 266 0.25 -8.24 11.63
C LEU A 266 -0.54 -9.57 11.57
N GLU A 267 -0.36 -10.46 12.54
CA GLU A 267 -0.96 -11.80 12.58
C GLU A 267 -2.35 -11.85 13.24
N SER A 268 -2.97 -10.69 13.47
CA SER A 268 -4.29 -10.61 14.09
C SER A 268 -5.40 -11.02 13.12
N ASN A 269 -6.34 -11.85 13.59
CA ASN A 269 -7.55 -12.18 12.85
C ASN A 269 -8.69 -11.25 13.26
N LEU A 270 -9.13 -10.38 12.34
CA LEU A 270 -10.17 -9.38 12.56
C LEU A 270 -11.54 -9.77 11.97
N GLY A 271 -11.65 -10.97 11.40
CA GLY A 271 -12.89 -11.49 10.80
C GLY A 271 -12.75 -11.85 9.33
N ASP A 272 -13.88 -12.20 8.71
CA ASP A 272 -13.93 -12.73 7.36
C ASP A 272 -14.18 -11.64 6.30
N VAL A 273 -13.51 -11.78 5.15
CA VAL A 273 -13.69 -10.90 3.99
C VAL A 273 -14.95 -11.31 3.21
N PRO A 274 -15.82 -10.37 2.82
CA PRO A 274 -16.96 -10.65 1.96
C PRO A 274 -16.55 -11.30 0.63
N VAL A 275 -17.16 -12.45 0.31
CA VAL A 275 -16.97 -13.14 -0.97
C VAL A 275 -18.08 -12.75 -1.93
N ILE A 276 -17.71 -12.27 -3.11
CA ILE A 276 -18.66 -11.91 -4.17
C ILE A 276 -18.61 -12.97 -5.26
N GLU A 277 -19.74 -13.64 -5.50
CA GLU A 277 -19.86 -14.71 -6.51
C GLU A 277 -20.01 -14.17 -7.95
N HIS A 278 -20.15 -12.86 -8.09
CA HIS A 278 -20.40 -12.19 -9.36
C HIS A 278 -19.16 -11.52 -9.92
N LYS A 279 -19.14 -11.37 -11.25
CA LYS A 279 -18.06 -10.64 -11.93
C LYS A 279 -18.07 -9.16 -11.52
N PRO A 280 -16.89 -8.50 -11.39
CA PRO A 280 -16.80 -7.07 -11.09
C PRO A 280 -17.58 -6.18 -12.05
N SER A 281 -17.80 -6.64 -13.29
CA SER A 281 -18.60 -5.95 -14.31
C SER A 281 -20.10 -5.83 -13.99
N LYS A 282 -20.60 -6.46 -12.92
CA LYS A 282 -21.98 -6.28 -12.45
C LYS A 282 -22.14 -5.05 -11.57
N LEU A 283 -21.07 -4.57 -10.96
CA LEU A 283 -20.97 -3.20 -10.47
C LEU A 283 -20.81 -2.27 -11.69
N PRO A 284 -21.20 -0.98 -11.64
CA PRO A 284 -20.89 0.00 -12.69
C PRO A 284 -19.38 0.33 -12.76
N LEU A 285 -18.54 -0.71 -12.91
CA LEU A 285 -17.11 -0.68 -13.12
C LEU A 285 -16.80 -1.13 -14.55
N PHE A 286 -15.98 -0.35 -15.22
CA PHE A 286 -15.64 -0.56 -16.62
C PHE A 286 -14.16 -0.84 -16.78
N LYS A 287 -13.83 -1.71 -17.74
CA LYS A 287 -12.44 -1.96 -18.12
C LYS A 287 -11.96 -0.86 -19.04
N LYS A 288 -10.81 -0.26 -18.73
CA LYS A 288 -10.10 0.70 -19.56
C LYS A 288 -8.65 0.26 -19.73
N GLN A 289 -7.98 0.71 -20.77
CA GLN A 289 -6.55 0.45 -20.97
C GLN A 289 -5.82 1.79 -21.09
N TYR A 290 -4.91 2.03 -20.15
CA TYR A 290 -4.07 3.22 -20.06
C TYR A 290 -2.84 2.88 -19.20
N GLU A 291 -1.97 3.86 -19.02
CA GLU A 291 -0.76 3.73 -18.20
C GLU A 291 -1.06 3.21 -16.78
N ASN A 292 -0.25 2.27 -16.31
CA ASN A 292 -0.30 1.78 -14.94
C ASN A 292 0.48 2.72 -14.05
N LYS A 293 -0.23 3.39 -13.13
CA LYS A 293 0.36 4.40 -12.25
C LYS A 293 0.33 3.89 -10.81
N VAL A 294 1.48 3.99 -10.15
CA VAL A 294 1.63 3.85 -8.70
C VAL A 294 2.23 5.15 -8.22
N PHE A 295 1.47 5.93 -7.45
CA PHE A 295 1.86 7.28 -7.06
C PHE A 295 1.20 7.65 -5.74
N ILE A 296 1.98 8.21 -4.81
CA ILE A 296 1.51 8.60 -3.46
C ILE A 296 1.23 10.11 -3.32
N GLY A 297 1.36 10.87 -4.40
CA GLY A 297 1.32 12.34 -4.42
C GLY A 297 2.71 12.99 -4.56
N SER A 298 3.78 12.23 -4.36
CA SER A 298 5.16 12.65 -4.61
C SER A 298 6.00 11.57 -5.28
N LYS A 299 7.14 11.98 -5.84
CA LYS A 299 8.10 11.06 -6.48
C LYS A 299 8.89 10.29 -5.42
N THR A 300 9.47 9.17 -5.83
CA THR A 300 10.32 8.27 -5.03
C THR A 300 11.48 8.96 -4.32
N ALA A 301 12.01 10.06 -4.88
CA ALA A 301 13.12 10.81 -4.30
C ALA A 301 12.71 11.71 -3.10
N ASP A 302 11.42 11.89 -2.84
CA ASP A 302 10.94 12.74 -1.75
C ASP A 302 11.12 12.04 -0.39
N PRO A 303 11.76 12.69 0.61
CA PRO A 303 11.89 12.12 1.95
C PRO A 303 10.55 11.83 2.65
N CYS A 304 9.49 12.57 2.33
CA CYS A 304 8.16 12.38 2.92
C CYS A 304 7.37 11.30 2.16
N CYS A 305 7.84 10.05 2.23
CA CYS A 305 7.26 8.91 1.53
C CYS A 305 6.16 8.17 2.30
N TYR A 306 5.90 8.52 3.57
CA TYR A 306 4.85 7.91 4.39
C TYR A 306 3.64 8.83 4.53
N GLY A 307 2.45 8.25 4.61
CA GLY A 307 1.20 8.97 4.81
C GLY A 307 0.83 9.11 6.29
N HIS A 308 0.31 10.28 6.67
CA HIS A 308 -0.25 10.52 8.00
C HIS A 308 -1.80 10.53 7.99
N THR A 309 -2.40 11.45 7.25
CA THR A 309 -3.86 11.60 7.17
C THR A 309 -4.28 12.16 5.82
N GLN A 310 -5.38 11.64 5.26
CA GLN A 310 -6.01 12.15 4.05
C GLN A 310 -7.34 12.82 4.39
N PHE A 311 -7.66 13.86 3.63
CA PHE A 311 -8.93 14.56 3.73
C PHE A 311 -9.63 14.49 2.38
N HIS A 312 -10.83 13.90 2.41
CA HIS A 312 -11.67 13.68 1.24
C HIS A 312 -12.91 14.54 1.33
N LEU A 313 -13.37 15.02 0.18
CA LEU A 313 -14.58 15.81 0.09
C LEU A 313 -15.49 15.17 -0.97
N ILE A 314 -16.70 14.82 -0.55
CA ILE A 314 -17.64 14.05 -1.37
C ILE A 314 -18.34 14.97 -2.38
N PRO A 315 -18.38 14.60 -3.69
CA PRO A 315 -18.98 15.37 -4.77
C PRO A 315 -20.43 15.74 -4.48
N ASP A 316 -20.86 16.91 -4.97
CA ASP A 316 -22.26 17.37 -4.91
C ASP A 316 -23.27 16.34 -5.44
N LYS A 317 -22.84 15.46 -6.35
CA LYS A 317 -23.64 14.36 -6.92
C LYS A 317 -24.03 13.31 -5.87
N LEU A 318 -23.20 13.13 -4.84
CA LEU A 318 -23.35 12.17 -3.75
C LEU A 318 -23.78 12.87 -2.45
N LYS A 319 -24.43 14.03 -2.54
CA LYS A 319 -25.03 14.72 -1.39
C LYS A 319 -26.09 13.87 -0.72
N ARG A 320 -26.10 13.88 0.62
CA ARG A 320 -27.09 13.19 1.47
C ARG A 320 -28.54 13.43 1.03
N GLU A 321 -28.89 14.69 0.75
CA GLU A 321 -30.25 15.07 0.33
C GLU A 321 -30.73 14.32 -0.92
N ARG A 322 -29.82 13.95 -1.82
CA ARG A 322 -30.16 13.21 -3.04
C ARG A 322 -30.49 11.75 -2.75
N PHE A 323 -29.77 11.14 -1.82
CA PHE A 323 -30.05 9.79 -1.36
C PHE A 323 -31.41 9.72 -0.66
N VAL A 324 -31.73 10.70 0.18
CA VAL A 324 -33.05 10.82 0.82
C VAL A 324 -34.15 10.93 -0.24
N ARG A 325 -34.00 11.82 -1.23
CA ARG A 325 -34.99 11.96 -2.32
C ARG A 325 -35.13 10.71 -3.19
N ALA A 326 -34.11 9.87 -3.26
CA ALA A 326 -34.09 8.63 -4.03
C ALA A 326 -34.49 7.39 -3.20
N ASN A 327 -34.87 7.54 -1.93
CA ASN A 327 -35.15 6.44 -0.99
C ASN A 327 -33.97 5.46 -0.81
N LEU A 328 -32.73 5.99 -0.77
CA LEU A 328 -31.48 5.22 -0.64
C LEU A 328 -30.68 5.66 0.60
N GLU A 329 -31.35 5.85 1.74
CA GLU A 329 -30.73 6.36 2.97
C GLU A 329 -29.71 5.39 3.57
N ASP A 330 -29.94 4.09 3.38
CA ASP A 330 -29.04 3.00 3.77
C ASP A 330 -27.67 3.08 3.07
N GLN A 331 -27.62 3.71 1.91
CA GLN A 331 -26.40 3.85 1.10
C GLN A 331 -25.54 5.06 1.49
N ILE A 332 -26.03 5.97 2.34
CA ILE A 332 -25.28 7.17 2.72
C ILE A 332 -23.93 6.78 3.34
N GLU A 333 -23.94 5.92 4.35
CA GLU A 333 -22.72 5.47 5.04
C GLU A 333 -21.86 4.53 4.16
N VAL A 334 -22.49 3.77 3.26
CA VAL A 334 -21.80 2.88 2.32
C VAL A 334 -20.83 3.68 1.44
N VAL A 335 -21.25 4.85 0.94
CA VAL A 335 -20.40 5.71 0.11
C VAL A 335 -19.16 6.18 0.87
N TYR A 336 -19.32 6.61 2.11
CA TYR A 336 -18.18 7.04 2.95
C TYR A 336 -17.22 5.89 3.23
N ARG A 337 -17.75 4.70 3.57
CA ARG A 337 -16.93 3.49 3.81
C ARG A 337 -16.20 3.04 2.55
N ALA A 338 -16.90 2.96 1.41
CA ALA A 338 -16.31 2.56 0.14
C ALA A 338 -15.19 3.52 -0.28
N ASN A 339 -15.40 4.83 -0.13
CA ASN A 339 -14.37 5.84 -0.38
C ASN A 339 -13.16 5.62 0.54
N GLY A 340 -13.39 5.51 1.86
CA GLY A 340 -12.32 5.28 2.83
C GLY A 340 -11.51 4.01 2.54
N ILE A 341 -12.17 2.89 2.22
CA ILE A 341 -11.50 1.62 1.90
C ILE A 341 -10.63 1.76 0.65
N ALA A 342 -11.18 2.29 -0.45
CA ALA A 342 -10.45 2.40 -1.70
C ALA A 342 -9.28 3.39 -1.61
N SER A 343 -9.52 4.59 -1.06
CA SER A 343 -8.50 5.62 -0.91
C SER A 343 -7.35 5.18 -0.01
N LEU A 344 -7.66 4.63 1.17
CA LEU A 344 -6.64 4.18 2.11
C LEU A 344 -5.88 2.95 1.59
N PHE A 345 -6.56 2.01 0.93
CA PHE A 345 -5.89 0.87 0.30
C PHE A 345 -4.91 1.33 -0.79
N ALA A 346 -5.36 2.20 -1.70
CA ALA A 346 -4.49 2.71 -2.75
C ALA A 346 -3.28 3.45 -2.17
N TRP A 347 -3.48 4.25 -1.13
CA TRP A 347 -2.42 5.03 -0.51
C TRP A 347 -1.40 4.17 0.23
N THR A 348 -1.86 3.26 1.08
CA THR A 348 -0.99 2.36 1.86
C THR A 348 -0.24 1.38 0.96
N ALA A 349 -0.90 0.81 -0.05
CA ALA A 349 -0.28 -0.12 -0.97
C ALA A 349 0.74 0.58 -1.89
N ALA A 350 0.47 1.82 -2.32
CA ALA A 350 1.44 2.62 -3.06
C ALA A 350 2.67 2.98 -2.19
N GLN A 351 2.48 3.31 -0.90
CA GLN A 351 3.59 3.51 0.04
C GLN A 351 4.43 2.24 0.20
N ALA A 352 3.80 1.06 0.30
CA ALA A 352 4.51 -0.21 0.37
C ALA A 352 5.35 -0.47 -0.89
N MET A 353 4.81 -0.20 -2.09
CA MET A 353 5.55 -0.33 -3.35
C MET A 353 6.75 0.63 -3.44
N TYR A 354 6.70 1.77 -2.76
CA TYR A 354 7.82 2.72 -2.70
C TYR A 354 8.97 2.20 -1.81
N GLN A 355 8.73 1.19 -0.98
CA GLN A 355 9.77 0.56 -0.14
C GLN A 355 10.41 -0.69 -0.78
N GLY A 356 9.95 -1.11 -1.97
CA GLY A 356 10.60 -2.13 -2.80
C GLY A 356 9.82 -3.39 -3.03
#